data_AF-A0A645BIS3-F1
#
_entry.id   AF-A0A645BIS3-F1
#
_cell.length_a   1.000
_cell.length_b   1.000
_cell.length_c   1.000
_cell.angle_alpha   90.00
_cell.angle_beta   90.00
_cell.angle_gamma   90.00
#
_symmetry.space_group_name_H-M   'P 1'
#
loop_
_entity.id
_entity.type
_entity.pdbx_description
1 polymer ?
#
loop_
_entity_poly.entity_id
_entity_poly.type
_entity_poly.pdbx_seq_one_letter_code
_entity_poly.pdbx_strand_id
1 'polypeptide(L)'
;MVFVSFAVAKVFGKILGIPYSILGTLIIMLAVIGSYALQNTTGNVVLMVIAGIIGYAFAEFGFNNAALILGLVLGTMVESNLRRAIMIEQGNIAAVFSKPITATLMVVSAISLLWPIVKPMIMKNRKTAN
;
A
#
# COMPACT_ATOMS: atom_id res chain seq x y z
N MET A 1 -26.09 -7.47 5.03
CA MET A 1 -24.74 -6.86 5.07
C MET A 1 -24.79 -5.36 5.35
N VAL A 2 -25.67 -4.59 4.70
CA VAL A 2 -25.79 -3.12 4.87
C VAL A 2 -26.06 -2.68 6.32
N PHE A 3 -26.95 -3.37 7.05
CA PHE A 3 -27.24 -3.06 8.46
C PHE A 3 -26.01 -3.21 9.38
N VAL A 4 -25.17 -4.22 9.11
CA VAL A 4 -23.93 -4.44 9.86
C VAL A 4 -22.92 -3.33 9.54
N SER A 5 -22.79 -2.94 8.28
CA SER A 5 -21.92 -1.82 7.87
C SER A 5 -22.31 -0.52 8.57
N PHE A 6 -23.61 -0.23 8.71
CA PHE A 6 -24.09 0.96 9.40
C PHE A 6 -23.81 0.93 10.91
N ALA A 7 -24.02 -0.23 11.55
CA ALA A 7 -23.71 -0.41 12.97
C ALA A 7 -22.21 -0.23 13.24
N VAL A 8 -21.36 -0.83 12.41
CA VAL A 8 -19.91 -0.72 12.50
C VAL A 8 -19.44 0.71 12.25
N ALA A 9 -19.94 1.38 11.21
CA ALA A 9 -19.60 2.77 10.92
C ALA A 9 -19.90 3.71 12.10
N LYS A 10 -21.03 3.49 12.79
CA LYS A 10 -21.41 4.28 13.98
C LYS A 10 -20.44 4.07 15.16
N VAL A 11 -19.94 2.85 15.34
CA VAL A 11 -18.94 2.53 16.37
C VAL A 11 -17.59 3.17 16.02
N PHE A 12 -17.12 3.02 14.79
CA PHE A 12 -15.85 3.62 14.34
C PHE A 12 -15.87 5.15 14.38
N GLY A 13 -17.00 5.78 14.02
CA GLY A 13 -17.16 7.23 14.14
C GLY A 13 -17.03 7.72 15.58
N LYS A 14 -17.47 6.93 16.57
CA LYS A 14 -17.35 7.26 17.99
C LYS A 14 -15.90 7.14 18.50
N ILE A 15 -15.13 6.19 17.96
CA ILE A 15 -13.69 6.04 18.25
C ILE A 15 -12.89 7.23 17.70
N LEU A 16 -13.24 7.70 16.49
CA LEU A 16 -12.61 8.88 15.88
C LEU A 16 -12.86 10.18 16.65
N GLY A 17 -13.90 10.22 17.49
CA GLY A 17 -14.22 11.37 18.34
C GLY A 17 -13.38 11.47 19.63
N ILE A 18 -12.52 10.49 19.92
CA ILE A 18 -11.62 10.52 21.08
C ILE A 18 -10.49 11.53 20.81
N PRO A 19 -10.06 12.36 21.79
CA PRO A 19 -8.98 13.31 21.60
C PRO A 19 -7.72 12.62 21.05
N TYR A 20 -7.10 13.23 20.03
CA TYR A 20 -5.96 12.68 19.30
C TYR A 20 -4.79 12.30 20.22
N SER A 21 -4.61 13.01 21.33
CA SER A 21 -3.57 12.72 22.32
C SER A 21 -3.71 11.30 22.91
N ILE A 22 -4.93 10.87 23.24
CA ILE A 22 -5.17 9.52 23.78
C ILE A 22 -5.12 8.48 22.65
N LEU A 23 -5.76 8.79 21.52
CA LEU A 23 -5.86 7.87 20.39
C LEU A 23 -4.48 7.55 19.80
N GLY A 24 -3.63 8.57 19.63
CA GLY A 24 -2.27 8.42 19.12
C GLY A 24 -1.40 7.57 20.04
N THR A 25 -1.44 7.81 21.37
CA THR A 25 -0.70 6.99 22.33
C THR A 25 -1.13 5.52 22.27
N LEU A 26 -2.44 5.25 22.19
CA LEU A 26 -2.96 3.89 22.09
C LEU A 26 -2.52 3.21 20.78
N ILE A 27 -2.56 3.92 19.65
CA ILE A 27 -2.10 3.40 18.35
C ILE A 27 -0.62 3.02 18.41
N ILE A 28 0.24 3.90 18.93
CA ILE A 28 1.68 3.63 19.05
C ILE A 28 1.93 2.43 19.97
N MET A 29 1.24 2.37 21.11
CA MET A 29 1.37 1.25 22.06
C MET A 29 0.99 -0.07 21.41
N LEU A 30 -0.17 -0.14 20.73
CA LEU A 30 -0.59 -1.35 20.02
C LEU A 30 0.33 -1.72 18.87
N ALA A 31 0.87 -0.74 18.15
CA ALA A 31 1.80 -1.00 17.05
C ALA A 31 3.13 -1.58 17.55
N VAL A 32 3.65 -1.12 18.70
CA VAL A 32 4.84 -1.69 19.34
C VAL A 32 4.58 -3.13 19.80
N ILE A 33 3.45 -3.36 20.48
CA ILE A 33 3.06 -4.70 20.94
C ILE A 33 2.87 -5.64 19.75
N GLY A 34 2.17 -5.20 18.70
CA GLY A 34 1.93 -5.99 17.50
C GLY A 34 3.21 -6.34 16.74
N SER A 35 4.13 -5.39 16.63
CA SER A 35 5.43 -5.60 15.99
C SER A 35 6.29 -6.62 16.76
N TYR A 36 6.24 -6.57 18.10
CA TYR A 36 6.96 -7.52 18.95
C TYR A 36 6.32 -8.92 18.92
N ALA A 37 4.99 -9.01 18.92
CA ALA A 37 4.26 -10.28 19.02
C ALA A 37 4.50 -11.26 17.86
N LEU A 38 4.82 -10.76 16.65
CA LEU A 38 4.95 -11.62 15.46
C LEU A 38 6.19 -12.53 15.47
N GLN A 39 7.33 -12.03 15.96
CA GLN A 39 8.60 -12.77 15.91
C GLN A 39 9.40 -12.68 17.22
N ASN A 40 8.82 -12.13 18.30
CA ASN A 40 9.45 -11.92 19.62
C ASN A 40 10.86 -11.29 19.55
N THR A 41 11.11 -10.48 18.52
CA THR A 41 12.40 -9.86 18.27
C THR A 41 12.31 -8.35 18.39
N THR A 42 13.24 -7.77 19.14
CA THR A 42 13.40 -6.31 19.26
C THR A 42 13.72 -5.67 17.90
N GLY A 43 14.32 -6.43 16.96
CA GLY A 43 14.63 -5.95 15.62
C GLY A 43 13.41 -5.46 14.84
N ASN A 44 12.25 -6.12 15.00
CA ASN A 44 11.02 -5.69 14.35
C ASN A 44 10.50 -4.37 14.92
N VAL A 45 10.65 -4.17 16.24
CA VAL A 45 10.25 -2.91 16.89
C VAL A 45 11.10 -1.76 16.36
N VAL A 46 12.41 -1.96 16.18
CA VAL A 46 13.29 -0.96 15.57
C VAL A 46 12.88 -0.68 14.12
N LEU A 47 12.61 -1.71 13.33
CA LEU A 47 12.12 -1.55 11.95
C LEU A 47 10.77 -0.82 11.90
N MET A 48 9.86 -1.10 12.83
CA MET A 48 8.58 -0.42 12.96
C MET A 48 8.77 1.08 13.23
N VAL A 49 9.68 1.45 14.14
CA VAL A 49 9.98 2.86 14.44
C VAL A 49 10.58 3.57 13.22
N ILE A 50 11.56 2.95 12.56
CA ILE A 50 12.19 3.50 11.34
C ILE A 50 11.15 3.66 10.24
N ALA A 51 10.31 2.65 9.99
CA ALA A 51 9.25 2.70 8.99
C ALA A 51 8.19 3.76 9.33
N GLY A 52 7.87 3.94 10.61
CA GLY A 52 6.97 5.00 11.08
C GLY A 52 7.52 6.40 10.81
N ILE A 53 8.82 6.62 11.05
CA ILE A 53 9.51 7.89 10.74
C ILE A 53 9.52 8.15 9.24
N ILE A 54 9.82 7.14 8.42
CA ILE A 54 9.78 7.25 6.95
C ILE A 54 8.35 7.57 6.48
N GLY A 55 7.34 6.91 7.06
CA GLY A 55 5.94 7.18 6.78
C GLY A 55 5.53 8.61 7.15
N TYR A 56 6.01 9.13 8.28
CA TYR A 56 5.80 10.52 8.67
C TYR A 56 6.43 11.50 7.67
N ALA A 57 7.64 11.21 7.19
CA ALA A 57 8.27 12.01 6.14
C ALA A 57 7.42 12.04 4.87
N PHE A 58 6.86 10.90 4.43
CA PHE A 58 5.97 10.87 3.27
C PHE A 58 4.65 11.61 3.49
N ALA A 59 4.12 11.62 4.72
CA ALA A 59 2.95 12.44 5.05
C ALA A 59 3.25 13.94 4.86
N GLU A 60 4.44 14.40 5.24
CA GLU A 60 4.89 15.79 5.09
C GLU A 60 5.03 16.20 3.62
N PHE A 61 5.46 15.28 2.75
CA PHE A 61 5.52 15.50 1.29
C PHE A 61 4.14 15.50 0.61
N GLY A 62 3.04 15.37 1.36
CA GLY A 62 1.67 15.39 0.83
C GLY A 62 1.23 14.08 0.18
N PHE A 63 1.94 12.97 0.43
CA PHE A 63 1.48 11.66 -0.03
C PHE A 63 0.28 11.19 0.79
N ASN A 64 -0.67 10.52 0.13
CA ASN A 64 -1.82 9.94 0.81
C ASN A 64 -1.39 8.71 1.63
N ASN A 65 -1.43 8.83 2.96
CA ASN A 65 -1.09 7.75 3.90
C ASN A 65 -1.87 6.45 3.62
N ALA A 66 -3.15 6.54 3.25
CA ALA A 66 -3.95 5.36 2.93
C ALA A 66 -3.45 4.64 1.66
N ALA A 67 -3.03 5.41 0.63
CA ALA A 67 -2.49 4.84 -0.60
C ALA A 67 -1.14 4.15 -0.37
N LEU A 68 -0.29 4.69 0.51
CA LEU A 68 0.99 4.08 0.88
C LEU A 68 0.78 2.72 1.56
N ILE A 69 -0.13 2.65 2.52
CA ILE A 69 -0.47 1.40 3.22
C ILE A 69 -1.04 0.37 2.24
N LEU A 70 -1.97 0.79 1.37
CA LEU A 70 -2.52 -0.08 0.32
C LEU A 70 -1.42 -0.60 -0.62
N GLY A 71 -0.49 0.27 -1.04
CA GLY A 71 0.64 -0.12 -1.87
C GLY A 71 1.55 -1.16 -1.19
N LEU A 72 1.83 -0.98 0.10
CA LEU A 72 2.63 -1.94 0.88
C LEU A 72 1.95 -3.32 0.96
N VAL A 73 0.66 -3.34 1.31
CA VAL A 73 -0.12 -4.58 1.40
C VAL A 73 -0.20 -5.27 0.03
N LEU A 74 -0.56 -4.52 -1.02
CA LEU A 74 -0.63 -5.05 -2.38
C LEU A 74 0.73 -5.54 -2.87
N GLY A 75 1.83 -4.86 -2.53
CA GLY A 75 3.19 -5.25 -2.90
C GLY A 75 3.53 -6.66 -2.42
N THR A 76 3.28 -6.96 -1.14
CA THR A 76 3.51 -8.32 -0.59
C THR A 76 2.64 -9.38 -1.26
N MET A 77 1.40 -9.04 -1.65
CA MET A 77 0.56 -9.93 -2.44
C MET A 77 1.12 -10.13 -3.84
N VAL A 78 1.61 -9.08 -4.51
CA VAL A 78 2.22 -9.19 -5.84
C VAL A 78 3.47 -10.07 -5.79
N GLU A 79 4.36 -9.86 -4.81
CA GLU A 79 5.58 -10.66 -4.69
C GLU A 79 5.27 -12.13 -4.42
N SER A 80 4.34 -12.42 -3.50
CA SER A 80 3.94 -13.79 -3.20
C SER A 80 3.30 -14.49 -4.40
N ASN A 81 2.47 -13.80 -5.17
CA ASN A 81 1.87 -14.35 -6.40
C ASN A 81 2.90 -14.50 -7.53
N LEU A 82 3.85 -13.57 -7.67
CA LEU A 82 4.94 -13.69 -8.63
C LEU A 82 5.84 -14.88 -8.30
N ARG A 83 6.21 -15.05 -7.03
CA ARG A 83 6.97 -16.20 -6.54
C ARG A 83 6.25 -17.51 -6.80
N ARG A 84 4.94 -17.57 -6.53
CA ARG A 84 4.09 -18.73 -6.86
C ARG A 84 4.08 -19.01 -8.36
N ALA A 85 3.95 -17.99 -9.20
CA ALA A 85 3.98 -18.15 -10.66
C ALA A 85 5.33 -18.74 -11.13
N ILE A 86 6.46 -18.26 -10.60
CA ILE A 86 7.79 -18.78 -10.92
C ILE A 86 7.96 -20.22 -10.44
N MET A 87 7.45 -20.58 -9.26
CA MET A 87 7.49 -21.95 -8.76
C MET A 87 6.68 -22.93 -9.62
N ILE A 88 5.54 -22.50 -10.15
CA ILE A 88 4.72 -23.31 -11.07
C ILE A 88 5.49 -23.60 -12.38
N GLU A 89 6.24 -22.62 -12.88
CA GLU A 89 7.07 -22.74 -14.09
C GLU A 89 8.46 -23.36 -13.82
N GLN A 90 8.64 -24.06 -12.69
CA GLN A 90 9.87 -24.77 -12.31
C GLN A 90 11.13 -23.88 -12.33
N GLY A 91 10.99 -22.60 -11.95
CA GLY A 91 12.10 -21.65 -11.89
C GLY A 91 12.42 -20.93 -13.21
N ASN A 92 11.66 -21.18 -14.28
CA ASN A 92 11.84 -20.45 -15.53
C ASN A 92 11.10 -19.09 -15.49
N ILE A 93 11.84 -18.05 -15.11
CA ILE A 93 11.34 -16.66 -15.00
C ILE A 93 10.81 -16.17 -16.36
N ALA A 94 11.44 -16.57 -17.46
CA ALA A 94 11.03 -16.16 -18.81
C ALA A 94 9.70 -16.81 -19.23
N ALA A 95 9.38 -18.01 -18.75
CA ALA A 95 8.12 -18.69 -19.06
C ALA A 95 6.90 -17.96 -18.45
N VAL A 96 7.07 -17.29 -17.30
CA VAL A 96 6.02 -16.48 -16.66
C VAL A 96 5.61 -15.29 -17.55
N PHE A 97 6.59 -14.64 -18.19
CA PHE A 97 6.38 -13.49 -19.07
C PHE A 97 5.98 -13.87 -20.50
N SER A 98 6.36 -15.07 -20.96
CA SER A 98 6.00 -15.57 -22.29
C SER A 98 4.53 -15.99 -22.42
N LYS A 99 3.77 -16.08 -21.32
CA LYS A 99 2.33 -16.36 -21.40
C LYS A 99 1.58 -15.16 -21.99
N PRO A 100 0.80 -15.34 -23.08
CA PRO A 100 0.12 -14.25 -23.76
C PRO A 100 -0.87 -13.49 -22.87
N ILE A 101 -1.47 -14.17 -21.89
CA ILE A 101 -2.39 -13.58 -20.90
C ILE A 101 -1.62 -12.71 -19.89
N THR A 102 -0.47 -13.18 -19.40
CA THR A 102 0.37 -12.41 -18.48
C THR A 102 0.93 -11.18 -19.17
N ALA A 103 1.43 -11.33 -20.39
CA ALA A 103 1.99 -10.22 -21.17
C ALA A 103 0.95 -9.12 -21.43
N THR A 104 -0.26 -9.50 -21.87
CA THR A 104 -1.34 -8.52 -22.14
C THR A 104 -1.79 -7.78 -20.88
N LEU A 105 -2.02 -8.49 -19.77
CA LEU A 105 -2.40 -7.86 -18.49
C LEU A 105 -1.29 -6.96 -17.93
N MET A 106 -0.03 -7.36 -18.07
CA MET A 106 1.11 -6.55 -17.62
C MET A 106 1.25 -5.27 -18.44
N VAL A 107 1.06 -5.34 -19.76
CA VAL A 107 1.04 -4.16 -20.64
C VAL A 107 -0.11 -3.22 -20.27
N VAL A 108 -1.33 -3.74 -20.08
CA VAL A 108 -2.49 -2.93 -19.68
C VAL A 108 -2.27 -2.27 -18.31
N SER A 109 -1.65 -2.99 -17.37
CA SER A 109 -1.33 -2.48 -16.03
C SER A 109 -0.28 -1.37 -16.10
N ALA A 110 0.78 -1.55 -16.90
CA ALA A 110 1.80 -0.54 -17.14
C ALA A 110 1.22 0.70 -17.79
N ILE A 111 0.35 0.54 -18.80
CA ILE A 111 -0.35 1.65 -19.44
C ILE A 111 -1.23 2.38 -18.42
N SER A 112 -2.00 1.67 -17.60
CA SER A 112 -2.89 2.27 -16.60
C SER A 112 -2.14 3.04 -15.51
N LEU A 113 -0.96 2.55 -15.11
CA LEU A 113 -0.07 3.24 -14.16
C LEU A 113 0.59 4.47 -14.78
N LEU A 114 1.04 4.39 -16.02
CA LEU A 114 1.73 5.48 -16.71
C LEU A 114 0.76 6.56 -17.19
N TRP A 115 -0.47 6.20 -17.57
CA TRP A 115 -1.50 7.10 -18.08
C TRP A 115 -1.72 8.38 -17.24
N PRO A 116 -1.93 8.31 -15.90
CA PRO A 116 -2.07 9.49 -15.06
C PRO A 116 -0.79 10.33 -14.93
N ILE A 117 0.40 9.77 -15.23
CA ILE A 117 1.69 10.48 -15.19
C ILE A 117 1.99 11.18 -16.53
N VAL A 118 1.71 10.53 -17.67
CA VAL A 118 1.93 11.13 -19.01
C VAL A 118 0.86 12.15 -19.40
N LYS A 119 -0.39 11.98 -18.96
CA LYS A 119 -1.50 12.90 -19.27
C LYS A 119 -1.21 14.37 -18.88
N PRO A 120 -0.71 14.71 -17.67
CA PRO A 120 -0.36 16.09 -17.34
C PRO A 120 0.87 16.62 -18.11
N MET A 121 1.80 15.76 -18.52
CA MET A 121 2.99 16.15 -19.30
C MET A 121 2.63 16.49 -20.75
N ILE A 122 1.68 15.77 -21.35
CA ILE A 122 1.18 16.02 -22.72
C ILE A 122 0.22 17.23 -22.75
N MET A 123 -0.60 17.43 -21.69
CA MET A 123 -1.52 18.57 -21.60
C MET A 123 -0.83 19.90 -21.24
N LYS A 124 0.33 19.87 -20.54
CA LYS A 124 1.12 21.08 -20.26
C LYS A 124 1.68 21.72 -21.54
N ASN A 125 2.03 20.92 -22.55
CA ASN A 125 2.49 21.41 -23.86
C ASN A 125 1.39 22.05 -24.73
N ARG A 126 0.10 21.96 -24.32
CA ARG A 126 -1.02 22.63 -25.02
C ARG A 126 -1.39 24.01 -24.46
N LYS A 127 -0.87 24.41 -23.29
CA LYS A 127 -1.14 25.74 -22.71
C LYS A 127 -0.11 26.82 -23.07
N THR A 128 0.99 26.46 -23.72
CA THR A 128 2.03 27.39 -24.20
C THR A 128 1.95 27.65 -25.72
N ALA A 129 0.89 27.21 -26.38
CA ALA A 129 0.66 27.39 -27.82
C ALA A 129 -0.69 28.07 -28.14
N ASN A 130 -1.19 28.91 -27.25
CA ASN A 130 -2.26 29.88 -27.52
C ASN A 130 -1.95 31.19 -26.80
#